data_AF-A0A517P9M3-F1
#
_entry.id   AF-A0A517P9M3-F1
#
_cell.length_a   1.000
_cell.length_b   1.000
_cell.length_c   1.000
_cell.angle_alpha   90.00
_cell.angle_beta   90.00
_cell.angle_gamma   90.00
#
_symmetry.space_group_name_H-M   'P 1'
#
loop_
_entity.id
_entity.type
_entity.pdbx_description
1 polymer ?
#
loop_
_entity_poly.entity_id
_entity_poly.type
_entity_poly.pdbx_seq_one_letter_code
_entity_poly.pdbx_strand_id
1 'polypeptide(L)' 'MRPQHQFDWSHFWKWLPAYLAVVLALYVLAAGPLYYPIYYGVHSGANSFLVRLYLPLMVLCEAVPPIGAAMDWYLQFWV' A
#
# COMPACT_ATOMS: atom_id res chain seq x y z
N MET A 1 27.62 28.02 15.17
CA MET A 1 26.98 26.73 15.51
C MET A 1 25.49 26.88 15.21
N ARG A 2 24.97 26.22 14.17
CA ARG A 2 23.53 26.29 13.87
C ARG A 2 22.79 25.48 14.92
N PRO A 3 21.71 26.00 15.55
CA PRO A 3 20.95 25.24 16.52
C PRO A 3 20.48 23.94 15.86
N GLN A 4 20.81 22.81 16.48
CA GLN A 4 20.33 21.52 16.02
C GLN A 4 18.81 21.54 16.10
N HIS A 5 18.17 21.26 14.97
CA HIS A 5 16.72 21.19 14.83
C HIS A 5 16.22 20.16 15.85
N GLN A 6 15.68 20.64 16.98
CA GLN A 6 15.08 19.75 17.97
C GLN A 6 13.92 19.05 17.27
N PHE A 7 14.03 17.73 17.12
CA PHE A 7 12.96 16.93 16.55
C PHE A 7 11.76 17.06 17.48
N ASP A 8 10.80 17.88 17.08
CA ASP A 8 9.63 18.18 17.87
C ASP A 8 8.68 16.98 17.83
N TRP A 9 8.78 16.13 18.85
CA TRP A 9 7.98 14.91 19.00
C TRP A 9 6.48 15.22 18.89
N SER A 10 6.05 16.41 19.31
CA SER A 10 4.65 16.84 19.21
C SER A 10 4.20 17.08 17.77
N HIS A 11 5.12 17.50 16.89
CA HIS A 11 4.84 17.68 15.46
C HIS A 11 4.71 16.33 14.77
N PHE A 12 5.56 15.36 15.11
CA PHE A 12 5.48 14.00 14.58
C PHE A 12 4.13 13.34 14.86
N TRP A 13 3.63 13.39 16.11
CA TRP A 13 2.33 12.83 16.45
C TRP A 13 1.15 13.55 15.79
N LYS A 14 1.23 14.87 15.62
CA LYS A 14 0.20 15.66 14.91
C LYS A 14 0.12 15.30 13.44
N TRP A 15 1.26 15.04 12.79
CA TRP A 15 1.33 14.71 11.36
C TRP A 15 1.34 13.22 11.06
N LEU A 16 1.41 12.36 12.08
CA LEU A 16 1.32 10.91 11.95
C LEU A 16 0.17 10.45 11.03
N PRO A 17 -1.06 10.97 11.14
CA PRO A 17 -2.15 10.55 10.25
C PRO A 17 -1.89 10.88 8.78
N ALA A 18 -1.30 12.04 8.52
CA ALA A 18 -0.94 12.45 7.15
C ALA A 18 0.19 11.56 6.59
N TYR A 19 1.19 11.22 7.40
CA TYR A 19 2.24 10.29 6.97
C TYR A 19 1.70 8.90 6.68
N LEU A 20 0.82 8.37 7.54
CA LEU A 20 0.15 7.09 7.30
C LEU A 20 -0.71 7.12 6.04
N ALA A 21 -1.43 8.22 5.80
CA ALA A 21 -2.22 8.40 4.58
C ALA A 21 -1.34 8.39 3.33
N VAL A 22 -0.19 9.10 3.36
CA VAL A 22 0.77 9.09 2.24
C VAL A 22 1.36 7.70 2.03
N VAL A 23 1.75 7.01 3.10
CA VAL A 23 2.28 5.64 3.00
C VAL A 23 1.24 4.68 2.44
N LEU A 24 -0.01 4.77 2.91
CA LEU A 24 -1.11 3.96 2.38
C LEU A 24 -1.38 4.25 0.90
N ALA A 25 -1.37 5.53 0.50
CA ALA A 25 -1.52 5.90 -0.90
C ALA A 25 -0.39 5.31 -1.74
N LEU A 26 0.86 5.47 -1.34
CA LEU A 26 2.02 4.90 -2.02
C LEU A 26 1.95 3.37 -2.09
N TYR A 27 1.49 2.73 -1.00
CA TYR A 27 1.31 1.28 -0.93
C TYR A 27 0.29 0.77 -1.96
N VAL A 28 -0.88 1.44 -2.07
CA VAL A 28 -1.90 1.12 -3.08
C VAL A 28 -1.39 1.43 -4.49
N LEU A 29 -0.73 2.57 -4.71
CA LEU A 29 -0.16 2.94 -6.00
C LEU A 29 0.97 2.00 -6.44
N ALA A 30 1.68 1.37 -5.52
CA ALA A 30 2.70 0.38 -5.85
C ALA A 30 2.09 -0.98 -6.26
N ALA A 31 0.82 -1.25 -5.95
CA ALA A 31 0.15 -2.49 -6.33
C ALA A 31 0.03 -2.64 -7.86
N GLY A 32 -0.12 -1.54 -8.59
CA GLY A 32 -0.18 -1.52 -10.06
C GLY A 32 1.07 -2.08 -10.73
N PRO A 33 2.25 -1.44 -10.62
CA PRO A 33 3.48 -1.94 -11.22
C PRO A 33 3.91 -3.31 -10.67
N LEU A 34 3.52 -3.65 -9.43
CA LEU A 34 3.78 -4.94 -8.82
C LEU A 34 2.71 -6.01 -9.12
N TYR A 35 1.70 -5.69 -9.94
CA TYR A 35 0.56 -6.56 -10.20
C TYR A 35 1.00 -7.95 -10.70
N TYR A 36 1.82 -8.02 -11.75
CA TYR A 36 2.28 -9.31 -12.29
C TYR A 36 3.05 -10.15 -11.26
N PRO A 37 4.10 -9.65 -10.57
CA PRO A 37 4.77 -10.40 -9.51
C PRO A 37 3.83 -10.93 -8.42
N ILE A 38 2.85 -10.12 -8.02
CA ILE A 38 1.85 -10.48 -7.01
C ILE A 38 0.93 -11.57 -7.58
N TYR A 39 0.39 -11.38 -8.78
CA TYR A 39 -0.48 -12.32 -9.49
C TYR A 39 0.21 -13.68 -9.66
N TYR A 40 1.44 -13.68 -10.18
CA TYR A 40 2.25 -14.89 -10.31
C TYR A 40 2.50 -15.55 -8.95
N GLY A 41 2.82 -14.78 -7.91
CA GLY A 41 3.02 -15.31 -6.56
C GLY A 41 1.78 -16.02 -6.01
N VAL A 42 0.59 -15.42 -6.19
CA VAL A 42 -0.69 -16.01 -5.78
C VAL A 42 -0.99 -17.30 -6.55
N HIS A 43 -0.82 -17.31 -7.87
CA HIS A 43 -1.25 -18.43 -8.73
C HIS A 43 -0.23 -19.57 -8.82
N SER A 44 1.06 -19.30 -8.60
CA SER A 44 2.11 -20.34 -8.61
C SER A 44 2.29 -21.04 -7.26
N GLY A 45 1.55 -20.63 -6.22
CA GLY A 45 1.77 -21.10 -4.85
C GLY A 45 3.12 -20.66 -4.27
N ALA A 46 3.83 -19.75 -4.94
CA ALA A 46 5.08 -19.20 -4.43
C ALA A 46 4.77 -18.28 -3.25
N ASN A 47 5.22 -18.68 -2.06
CA ASN A 47 5.05 -17.92 -0.83
C ASN A 47 6.02 -16.72 -0.79
N SER A 48 5.78 -15.75 -1.66
CA SER A 48 6.58 -14.55 -1.79
C SER A 48 6.18 -13.53 -0.72
N PHE A 49 7.18 -12.84 -0.17
CA PHE A 49 6.97 -11.75 0.79
C PHE A 49 6.01 -10.69 0.23
N LEU A 50 6.08 -10.40 -1.08
CA LEU A 50 5.18 -9.47 -1.76
C LEU A 50 3.71 -9.88 -1.65
N VAL A 51 3.40 -11.17 -1.79
CA VAL A 51 2.02 -11.66 -1.67
C VAL A 51 1.50 -11.43 -0.25
N ARG A 52 2.30 -11.76 0.77
CA ARG A 52 1.92 -11.53 2.18
C ARG A 52 1.73 -10.06 2.50
N LEU A 53 2.58 -9.20 1.92
CA LEU A 53 2.51 -7.76 2.10
C LEU A 53 1.22 -7.18 1.52
N TYR A 54 0.73 -7.72 0.39
CA TYR A 54 -0.49 -7.26 -0.30
C TYR A 54 -1.77 -8.02 0.06
N LEU A 55 -1.65 -9.13 0.80
CA LEU A 55 -2.76 -9.93 1.30
C LEU A 55 -3.83 -9.11 2.04
N PRO A 56 -3.51 -8.20 2.99
CA PRO A 56 -4.54 -7.41 3.66
C PRO A 56 -5.31 -6.49 2.69
N LEU A 57 -4.66 -5.98 1.65
CA LEU A 57 -5.33 -5.19 0.61
C LEU A 57 -6.29 -6.04 -0.21
N MET A 58 -5.90 -7.27 -0.56
CA MET A 58 -6.78 -8.22 -1.25
C MET A 58 -8.01 -8.56 -0.42
N VAL A 59 -7.81 -8.88 0.86
CA VAL A 59 -8.91 -9.15 1.81
C VAL A 59 -9.81 -7.92 1.95
N LEU A 60 -9.26 -6.70 1.97
CA LEU A 60 -10.05 -5.47 2.00
C LEU A 60 -10.88 -5.28 0.74
N CYS A 61 -10.32 -5.60 -0.43
CA CYS A 61 -11.04 -5.55 -1.72
C CYS A 61 -12.20 -6.56 -1.76
N GLU A 62 -12.00 -7.76 -1.20
CA GLU A 62 -13.06 -8.78 -1.08
C GLU A 62 -14.13 -8.40 -0.05
N ALA A 63 -13.72 -7.83 1.08
CA ALA A 63 -14.62 -7.45 2.16
C ALA A 63 -15.49 -6.23 1.81
N VAL A 64 -14.98 -5.33 0.97
CA VAL A 64 -15.65 -4.08 0.59
C VAL A 64 -15.77 -3.99 -0.93
N PRO A 65 -16.90 -4.44 -1.51
CA PRO A 65 -17.11 -4.48 -2.96
C PRO A 65 -16.76 -3.20 -3.74
N PRO A 66 -17.09 -1.98 -3.28
CA PRO A 66 -16.71 -0.77 -4.02
C PRO A 66 -15.20 -0.52 -4.04
N ILE A 67 -14.47 -0.95 -3.01
CA ILE A 67 -13.00 -0.86 -2.99
C ILE A 67 -12.41 -1.86 -4.00
N GLY A 68 -12.94 -3.09 -4.02
CA GLY A 68 -12.54 -4.09 -5.02
C GLY A 68 -12.75 -3.60 -6.44
N ALA A 69 -13.93 -3.06 -6.76
CA ALA A 69 -14.22 -2.54 -8.10
C ALA A 69 -13.31 -1.36 -8.50
N ALA A 70 -13.02 -0.45 -7.57
CA ALA A 70 -12.09 0.66 -7.83
C ALA A 70 -10.66 0.16 -8.06
N MET A 71 -10.25 -0.87 -7.31
CA MET A 71 -8.91 -1.44 -7.42
C MET A 71 -8.76 -2.26 -8.70
N ASP A 72 -9.79 -3.01 -9.11
CA ASP A 72 -9.82 -3.70 -10.41
C ASP A 72 -9.73 -2.71 -11.57
N TRP A 73 -10.49 -1.62 -11.53
CA TRP A 73 -10.38 -0.54 -12.52
C TRP A 73 -8.98 0.06 -12.56
N TYR A 74 -8.37 0.29 -11.38
CA TYR A 74 -7.00 0.79 -11.30
C TYR A 74 -5.96 -0.21 -11.87
N LEU A 75 -6.08 -1.49 -11.54
CA LEU A 75 -5.16 -2.54 -11.98
C LEU A 75 -5.25 -2.78 -13.49
N GLN A 76 -6.42 -2.56 -14.12
CA GLN A 76 -6.57 -2.63 -15.58
C GLN A 76 -5.66 -1.67 -16.36
N PHE A 77 -5.18 -0.58 -15.76
CA PHE A 77 -4.20 0.29 -16.44
C PHE A 77 -2.79 -0.30 -16.52
N TRP A 78 -2.52 -1.38 -15.78
CA TRP A 78 -1.20 -2.00 -15.66
C TRP A 78 -1.11 -3.37 -16.32
N VAL A 79 -2.25 -3.90 -16.80
CA VAL A 79 -2.38 -5.15 -17.56
C VAL A 79 -2.41 -4.84 -19.05
#